data_AF-A0A522BT53-F1
#
_entry.id   AF-A0A522BT53-F1
#
_cell.length_a   1.000
_cell.length_b   1.000
_cell.length_c   1.000
_cell.angle_alpha   90.00
_cell.angle_beta   90.00
_cell.angle_gamma   90.00
#
_symmetry.space_group_name_H-M   'P 1'
#
loop_
_entity.id
_entity.type
_entity.pdbx_description
1 polymer ?
#
loop_
_entity_poly.entity_id
_entity_poly.type
_entity_poly.pdbx_seq_one_letter_code
_entity_poly.pdbx_strand_id
1 'polypeptide(L)'
;MEDLLETASRCPHCRASIRPGAPWCTLCHADLRPAPEPEPAPAPVVRPVDPLTAPAALLGLPAQAGAEPTWPCTTCGAANPIAATACTACGAGFLAGLRDEAPLLEIPGVGDLTKMSRAQRLGIAFGAVVAFIVLMTLLSLLLG
;
A
#
# COMPACT_ATOMS: atom_id res chain seq x y z
N MET A 1 -0.57 -17.43 48.09
CA MET A 1 -0.84 -17.44 46.63
C MET A 1 -2.28 -17.04 46.32
N GLU A 2 -3.10 -16.77 47.34
CA GLU A 2 -4.52 -16.41 47.22
C GLU A 2 -4.75 -14.89 46.97
N ASP A 3 -3.83 -14.01 47.37
CA ASP A 3 -3.99 -12.54 47.23
C ASP A 3 -3.99 -12.01 45.77
N LEU A 4 -3.47 -12.77 44.80
CA LEU A 4 -3.47 -12.35 43.39
C LEU A 4 -4.81 -12.58 42.67
N LEU A 5 -5.71 -13.38 43.25
CA LEU A 5 -7.05 -13.64 42.70
C LEU A 5 -8.09 -12.61 43.19
N GLU A 6 -7.88 -12.02 44.37
CA GLU A 6 -8.78 -11.02 44.96
C GLU A 6 -8.78 -9.68 44.20
N THR A 7 -7.76 -9.43 43.38
CA THR A 7 -7.63 -8.21 42.57
C THR A 7 -8.35 -8.29 41.22
N ALA A 8 -9.12 -9.35 40.90
CA ALA A 8 -9.83 -9.45 39.62
C ALA A 8 -11.22 -8.78 39.66
N SER A 9 -11.35 -7.61 39.02
CA SER A 9 -12.65 -6.93 38.83
C SER A 9 -13.57 -7.68 37.84
N ARG A 10 -14.88 -7.44 37.91
CA ARG A 10 -15.89 -8.04 37.00
C ARG A 10 -16.42 -7.01 36.00
N CYS A 11 -16.59 -7.41 34.74
CA CYS A 11 -17.20 -6.56 33.73
C CYS A 11 -18.70 -6.32 34.03
N PRO A 12 -19.19 -5.07 34.04
CA PRO A 12 -20.61 -4.78 34.34
C PRO A 12 -21.58 -5.25 33.24
N HIS A 13 -21.11 -5.41 32.00
CA HIS A 13 -21.94 -5.85 30.87
C HIS A 13 -22.13 -7.37 30.80
N CYS A 14 -21.05 -8.15 30.95
CA CYS A 14 -21.08 -9.61 30.71
C CYS A 14 -20.55 -10.46 31.87
N ARG A 15 -20.13 -9.83 32.99
CA ARG A 15 -19.61 -10.48 34.22
C ARG A 15 -18.33 -11.31 34.05
N ALA A 16 -17.64 -11.19 32.92
CA ALA A 16 -16.31 -11.78 32.74
C ALA A 16 -15.30 -11.18 33.74
N SER A 17 -14.32 -11.98 34.16
CA SER A 17 -13.18 -11.48 34.95
C SER A 17 -12.32 -10.57 34.08
N ILE A 18 -12.01 -9.37 34.58
CA ILE A 18 -11.20 -8.36 33.91
C ILE A 18 -10.09 -7.89 34.84
N ARG A 19 -8.95 -7.53 34.25
CA ARG A 19 -7.87 -6.83 34.96
C ARG A 19 -8.39 -5.45 35.43
N PRO A 20 -8.11 -5.02 36.66
CA PRO A 20 -8.42 -3.66 37.11
C PRO A 20 -7.82 -2.60 36.18
N GLY A 21 -8.61 -1.58 35.85
CA GLY A 21 -8.19 -0.50 34.96
C GLY A 21 -8.10 -0.88 33.48
N ALA A 22 -8.59 -2.06 33.07
CA ALA A 22 -8.68 -2.40 31.65
C ALA A 22 -9.63 -1.43 30.93
N PRO A 23 -9.22 -0.81 29.80
CA PRO A 23 -10.05 0.15 29.07
C PRO A 23 -11.24 -0.50 28.34
N TRP A 24 -11.23 -1.83 28.17
CA TRP A 24 -12.30 -2.59 27.51
C TRP A 24 -12.30 -4.05 27.97
N CYS A 25 -13.41 -4.76 27.76
CA CYS A 25 -13.56 -6.18 28.09
C CYS A 25 -13.21 -7.09 26.90
N THR A 26 -12.28 -8.04 27.06
CA THR A 26 -11.85 -8.94 25.98
C THR A 26 -12.88 -9.96 25.51
N LEU A 27 -13.96 -10.16 26.28
CA LEU A 27 -15.01 -11.12 25.94
C LEU A 27 -16.19 -10.47 25.21
N CYS A 28 -16.77 -9.41 25.80
CA CYS A 28 -17.93 -8.72 25.23
C CYS A 28 -17.59 -7.45 24.47
N HIS A 29 -16.33 -7.03 24.46
CA HIS A 29 -15.84 -5.82 23.78
C HIS A 29 -16.47 -4.51 24.26
N ALA A 30 -17.13 -4.52 25.43
CA ALA A 30 -17.63 -3.31 26.06
C ALA A 30 -16.47 -2.37 26.40
N ASP A 31 -16.62 -1.09 26.07
CA ASP A 31 -15.74 0.00 26.50
C ASP A 31 -15.99 0.28 27.99
N LEU A 32 -14.92 0.30 28.79
CA LEU A 32 -14.98 0.48 30.24
C LEU A 32 -14.30 1.78 30.67
N ARG A 33 -13.89 2.63 29.73
CA ARG A 33 -13.28 3.92 30.06
C ARG A 33 -14.29 4.79 30.81
N PRO A 34 -13.85 5.54 31.84
CA PRO A 34 -14.71 6.53 32.47
C PRO A 34 -15.18 7.53 31.42
N ALA A 35 -16.44 7.95 31.52
CA ALA A 35 -16.96 9.00 30.68
C ALA A 35 -16.05 10.23 30.79
N PRO A 36 -15.66 10.85 29.67
CA PRO A 36 -14.82 12.04 29.73
C PRO A 36 -15.54 13.11 30.54
N GLU A 37 -14.81 13.72 31.48
CA GLU A 37 -15.28 14.88 32.22
C GLU A 37 -15.65 15.99 31.22
N PRO A 38 -16.80 16.66 31.37
CA PRO A 38 -17.20 17.72 30.45
C PRO A 38 -16.13 18.82 30.42
N GLU A 39 -15.40 18.87 29.31
CA GLU A 39 -14.36 19.85 29.07
C GLU A 39 -15.00 21.24 28.93
N PRO A 40 -14.43 22.30 29.52
CA PRO A 40 -14.92 23.66 29.31
C PRO A 40 -14.90 23.99 27.81
N ALA A 41 -15.94 24.70 27.35
CA ALA A 41 -16.16 24.96 25.92
C ALA A 41 -14.87 25.50 25.25
N PRO A 42 -14.42 24.91 24.13
CA PRO A 42 -13.17 25.29 23.52
C PRO A 42 -13.25 26.72 22.97
N ALA A 43 -12.23 27.52 23.27
CA ALA A 43 -12.00 28.80 22.59
C ALA A 43 -11.86 28.57 21.07
N PRO A 44 -12.23 29.55 20.23
CA PRO A 44 -12.10 29.40 18.78
C PRO A 44 -10.65 29.15 18.39
N VAL A 45 -10.35 27.91 18.01
CA VAL A 45 -9.04 27.50 17.51
C VAL A 45 -8.93 27.92 16.05
N VAL A 46 -8.05 28.88 15.75
CA VAL A 46 -7.65 29.17 14.38
C VAL A 46 -6.90 27.95 13.86
N ARG A 47 -7.56 27.14 13.03
CA ARG A 47 -6.92 25.97 12.44
C ARG A 47 -5.97 26.40 11.31
N PRO A 48 -4.74 25.86 11.25
CA PRO A 48 -3.91 26.01 10.08
C PRO A 48 -4.65 25.45 8.86
N VAL A 49 -4.54 26.15 7.74
CA VAL A 49 -5.09 25.69 6.46
C VAL A 49 -4.26 24.50 6.00
N ASP A 50 -4.91 23.37 5.73
CA ASP A 50 -4.25 22.19 5.16
C ASP A 50 -4.01 22.42 3.66
N PRO A 51 -2.75 22.49 3.19
CA PRO A 51 -2.44 22.79 1.79
C PRO A 51 -2.95 21.75 0.80
N LEU A 52 -3.28 20.53 1.22
CA LEU A 52 -3.79 19.47 0.33
C LEU A 52 -5.30 19.59 0.08
N THR A 53 -6.04 20.19 1.01
CA THR A 53 -7.50 20.32 0.94
C THR A 53 -7.98 21.77 0.82
N ALA A 54 -7.06 22.74 0.91
CA ALA A 54 -7.38 24.14 0.72
C ALA A 54 -7.86 24.44 -0.71
N PRO A 55 -8.87 25.30 -0.86
CA PRO A 55 -9.19 25.90 -2.15
C PRO A 55 -7.94 26.55 -2.77
N ALA A 56 -7.70 26.33 -4.06
CA ALA A 56 -6.55 26.88 -4.77
C ALA A 56 -6.41 28.40 -4.61
N ALA A 57 -7.53 29.12 -4.53
CA ALA A 57 -7.57 30.56 -4.28
C ALA A 57 -6.94 30.97 -2.94
N LEU A 58 -7.12 30.17 -1.88
CA LEU A 58 -6.51 30.40 -0.57
C LEU A 58 -4.99 30.18 -0.57
N LEU A 59 -4.48 29.44 -1.55
CA LEU A 59 -3.06 29.19 -1.75
C LEU A 59 -2.41 30.15 -2.76
N GLY A 60 -3.18 31.13 -3.29
CA GLY A 60 -2.69 32.04 -4.34
C GLY A 60 -2.34 31.33 -5.66
N LEU A 61 -2.85 30.11 -5.86
CA LEU A 61 -2.66 29.36 -7.10
C LEU A 61 -3.61 29.90 -8.17
N PRO A 62 -3.17 30.01 -9.43
CA PRO A 62 -4.05 30.44 -10.52
C PRO A 62 -5.22 29.46 -10.65
N ALA A 63 -6.43 30.00 -10.82
CA ALA A 63 -7.60 29.20 -11.12
C ALA A 63 -7.41 28.56 -12.51
N GLN A 64 -7.02 27.28 -12.55
CA GLN A 64 -7.05 26.52 -13.78
C GLN A 64 -8.50 26.17 -14.08
N ALA A 65 -9.17 27.04 -14.85
CA ALA A 65 -10.51 26.82 -15.33
C ALA A 65 -10.50 25.66 -16.35
N GLY A 66 -10.92 24.46 -15.92
CA GLY A 66 -11.57 23.45 -16.76
C GLY A 66 -10.82 22.95 -18.00
N ALA A 67 -9.52 23.21 -18.15
CA ALA A 67 -8.74 22.59 -19.21
C ALA A 67 -8.75 21.08 -18.96
N GLU A 68 -9.35 20.33 -19.88
CA GLU A 68 -9.34 18.88 -19.82
C GLU A 68 -7.88 18.42 -19.71
N PRO A 69 -7.51 17.63 -18.69
CA PRO A 69 -6.12 17.25 -18.48
C PRO A 69 -5.60 16.52 -19.71
N THR A 70 -4.42 16.91 -20.16
CA THR A 70 -3.73 16.30 -21.30
C THR A 70 -2.37 15.77 -20.89
N TRP A 71 -1.89 14.73 -21.57
CA TRP A 71 -0.52 14.24 -21.43
C TRP A 71 0.30 14.48 -22.71
N PRO A 72 1.58 14.84 -22.57
CA PRO A 72 2.49 14.99 -23.72
C PRO A 72 3.02 13.61 -24.15
N CYS A 73 2.96 13.32 -25.45
CA CYS A 73 3.54 12.10 -26.00
C CYS A 73 5.07 12.19 -25.98
N THR A 74 5.74 11.31 -25.23
CA THR A 74 7.21 11.31 -25.15
C THR A 74 7.90 10.90 -26.46
N THR A 75 7.17 10.27 -27.38
CA THR A 75 7.70 9.89 -28.71
C THR A 75 7.66 11.02 -29.74
N CYS A 76 6.60 11.84 -29.78
CA CYS A 76 6.41 12.85 -30.84
C CYS A 76 6.04 14.25 -30.33
N GLY A 77 5.84 14.44 -29.03
CA GLY A 77 5.50 15.72 -28.40
C GLY A 77 4.01 16.12 -28.43
N ALA A 78 3.15 15.39 -29.16
CA ALA A 78 1.73 15.73 -29.25
C ALA A 78 1.02 15.69 -27.89
N ALA A 79 0.16 16.67 -27.60
CA ALA A 79 -0.72 16.66 -26.44
C ALA A 79 -1.94 15.76 -26.71
N ASN A 80 -2.23 14.84 -25.79
CA ASN A 80 -3.30 13.87 -25.91
C ASN A 80 -4.24 13.97 -24.70
N PRO A 81 -5.56 13.69 -24.87
CA PRO A 81 -6.49 13.71 -23.75
C PRO A 81 -6.15 12.62 -22.72
N ILE A 82 -6.41 12.87 -21.43
CA ILE A 82 -6.06 11.92 -20.35
C ILE A 82 -6.74 10.55 -20.51
N ALA A 83 -7.89 10.50 -21.18
CA ALA A 83 -8.61 9.26 -21.45
C ALA A 83 -7.98 8.41 -22.57
N ALA A 84 -7.10 8.98 -23.41
CA ALA A 84 -6.45 8.25 -24.49
C ALA A 84 -5.30 7.39 -23.95
N THR A 85 -5.36 6.08 -24.23
CA THR A 85 -4.30 5.11 -23.89
C THR A 85 -3.15 5.10 -24.90
N ALA A 86 -3.34 5.73 -26.05
CA ALA A 86 -2.35 5.85 -27.13
C ALA A 86 -2.40 7.25 -27.75
N CYS A 87 -1.25 7.68 -28.28
CA CYS A 87 -1.10 8.96 -28.95
C CYS A 87 -1.92 8.98 -30.23
N THR A 88 -2.81 9.98 -30.36
CA THR A 88 -3.66 10.19 -31.54
C THR A 88 -2.85 10.58 -32.79
N ALA A 89 -1.62 11.08 -32.63
CA ALA A 89 -0.76 11.49 -33.73
C ALA A 89 0.18 10.37 -34.23
N CYS A 90 0.80 9.59 -33.32
CA CYS A 90 1.82 8.60 -33.69
C CYS A 90 1.52 7.16 -33.24
N GLY A 91 0.41 6.93 -32.53
CA GLY A 91 0.01 5.61 -32.04
C GLY A 91 0.81 5.07 -30.85
N ALA A 92 1.84 5.78 -30.37
CA ALA A 92 2.62 5.35 -29.21
C ALA A 92 1.77 5.29 -27.94
N GLY A 93 1.95 4.25 -27.13
CA GLY A 93 1.26 4.13 -25.84
C GLY A 93 1.64 5.26 -24.86
N PHE A 94 0.81 5.48 -23.85
CA PHE A 94 1.13 6.39 -22.75
C PHE A 94 2.51 6.07 -22.16
N LEU A 95 3.40 7.06 -22.12
CA LEU A 95 4.79 6.95 -21.64
C LEU A 95 5.67 5.92 -22.36
N ALA A 96 5.37 5.56 -23.62
CA ALA A 96 6.16 4.57 -24.36
C ALA A 96 7.66 4.89 -24.43
N GLY A 97 8.03 6.17 -24.58
CA GLY A 97 9.45 6.57 -24.67
C GLY A 97 10.23 6.50 -23.35
N LEU A 98 9.57 6.38 -22.19
CA LEU A 98 10.25 6.19 -20.91
C LEU A 98 10.71 4.75 -20.69
N ARG A 99 10.23 3.79 -21.48
CA ARG A 99 10.64 2.39 -21.40
C ARG A 99 12.04 2.14 -21.97
N ASP A 100 12.46 2.98 -22.92
CA ASP A 100 13.73 2.80 -23.61
C ASP A 100 14.90 3.49 -22.87
N GLU A 101 14.63 4.54 -22.09
CA GLU A 101 15.66 5.36 -21.44
C GLU A 101 15.94 5.00 -19.97
N ALA A 102 15.07 4.22 -19.31
CA ALA A 102 15.29 3.83 -17.92
C ALA A 102 16.17 2.56 -17.87
N PRO A 103 17.40 2.60 -17.31
CA PRO A 103 18.02 1.39 -16.77
C PRO A 103 17.15 0.95 -15.59
N LEU A 104 16.15 0.13 -15.92
CA LEU A 104 15.09 -0.27 -15.01
C LEU A 104 15.65 -1.27 -14.01
N LEU A 105 16.11 -0.73 -12.87
CA LEU A 105 16.38 -1.44 -11.63
C LEU A 105 17.28 -2.67 -11.82
N GLU A 106 18.60 -2.46 -11.97
CA GLU A 106 19.58 -3.53 -11.87
C GLU A 106 19.54 -4.13 -10.47
N ILE A 107 18.84 -5.25 -10.30
CA ILE A 107 18.84 -6.00 -9.04
C ILE A 107 20.19 -6.75 -8.97
N PRO A 108 21.08 -6.41 -8.02
CA PRO A 108 22.37 -7.09 -7.91
C PRO A 108 22.15 -8.58 -7.67
N GLY A 109 22.72 -9.41 -8.55
CA GLY A 109 22.59 -10.87 -8.53
C GLY A 109 21.59 -11.46 -9.54
N VAL A 110 20.63 -10.68 -10.04
CA VAL A 110 19.59 -11.17 -11.00
C VAL A 110 19.75 -10.55 -12.40
N GLY A 111 20.39 -9.39 -12.50
CA GLY A 111 20.58 -8.68 -13.78
C GLY A 111 19.27 -8.07 -14.30
N ASP A 112 19.30 -7.56 -15.54
CA ASP A 112 18.17 -6.90 -16.19
C ASP A 112 17.06 -7.91 -16.58
N LEU A 113 15.97 -7.93 -15.80
CA LEU A 113 14.81 -8.80 -16.01
C LEU A 113 14.01 -8.45 -17.28
N THR A 114 14.17 -7.22 -17.80
CA THR A 114 13.47 -6.76 -19.00
C THR A 114 14.15 -7.17 -20.30
N LYS A 115 15.46 -7.48 -20.26
CA LYS A 115 16.20 -8.09 -21.38
C LYS A 115 16.12 -9.62 -21.46
N MET A 116 15.48 -10.30 -20.50
CA MET A 116 15.32 -11.76 -20.56
C MET A 116 14.40 -12.18 -21.70
N SER A 117 15.02 -12.63 -22.80
CA SER A 117 14.38 -13.32 -23.93
C SER A 117 13.41 -14.42 -23.46
N ARG A 118 12.30 -14.60 -24.19
CA ARG A 118 11.31 -15.66 -23.90
C ARG A 118 11.95 -17.05 -23.82
N ALA A 119 13.01 -17.28 -24.60
CA ALA A 119 13.78 -18.53 -24.57
C ALA A 119 14.54 -18.74 -23.25
N GLN A 120 15.10 -17.67 -22.68
CA GLN A 120 15.84 -17.72 -21.42
C GLN A 120 14.90 -17.94 -20.22
N ARG A 121 13.69 -17.34 -20.25
CA ARG A 121 12.65 -17.60 -19.25
C ARG A 121 12.19 -19.06 -19.26
N LEU A 122 12.00 -19.65 -20.45
CA LEU A 122 11.68 -21.07 -20.61
C LEU A 122 12.83 -21.97 -20.11
N GLY A 123 14.08 -21.60 -20.40
CA GLY A 123 15.25 -22.33 -19.92
C GLY A 123 15.36 -22.38 -18.38
N ILE A 124 15.13 -21.25 -17.70
CA ILE A 124 15.15 -21.18 -16.23
C ILE A 124 14.02 -22.01 -15.64
N ALA A 125 12.79 -21.90 -16.19
CA ALA A 125 11.66 -22.67 -15.72
C ALA A 125 11.90 -24.18 -15.86
N PHE A 126 12.42 -24.62 -17.01
CA PHE A 126 12.74 -26.02 -17.25
C PHE A 126 13.85 -26.52 -16.31
N GLY A 127 14.90 -25.74 -16.13
CA GLY A 127 16.01 -26.07 -15.22
C GLY A 127 15.54 -26.24 -13.78
N ALA A 128 14.68 -25.33 -13.29
CA ALA A 128 14.13 -25.42 -11.93
C ALA A 128 13.26 -26.67 -11.73
N VAL A 129 12.43 -27.02 -12.72
CA VAL A 129 11.59 -28.24 -12.68
C VAL A 129 12.46 -29.49 -12.66
N VAL A 130 13.46 -29.58 -13.53
CA VAL A 130 14.36 -30.74 -13.58
C VAL A 130 15.15 -30.87 -12.27
N ALA A 131 15.70 -29.77 -11.75
CA ALA A 131 16.41 -29.76 -10.47
C ALA A 131 15.52 -30.23 -9.31
N PHE A 132 14.25 -29.80 -9.27
CA PHE A 132 13.29 -30.25 -8.28
C PHE A 132 12.98 -31.75 -8.40
N ILE A 133 12.76 -32.25 -9.61
CA ILE A 133 12.53 -33.68 -9.86
C ILE A 133 13.74 -34.51 -9.38
N VAL A 134 14.96 -34.12 -9.77
CA VAL A 134 16.18 -34.80 -9.36
C VAL A 134 16.31 -34.81 -7.83
N LEU A 135 16.10 -33.66 -7.18
CA LEU A 135 16.14 -33.55 -5.72
C LEU A 135 15.12 -34.49 -5.05
N MET A 136 13.88 -34.51 -5.51
CA MET A 136 12.83 -35.38 -4.98
C MET A 136 13.18 -36.86 -5.18
N THR A 137 13.71 -37.25 -6.35
CA THR A 137 14.12 -38.64 -6.58
C THR A 137 15.26 -39.08 -5.66
N LEU A 138 16.26 -38.22 -5.44
CA LEU A 138 17.37 -38.50 -4.52
C LEU A 138 16.88 -38.62 -3.08
N LEU A 139 15.98 -37.73 -2.63
CA LEU A 139 15.39 -37.81 -1.30
C LEU A 139 14.60 -39.11 -1.11
N SER A 140 13.80 -39.52 -2.09
CA SER A 140 13.07 -40.80 -2.03
C SER A 140 14.00 -42.02 -1.96
N LEU A 141 15.15 -42.00 -2.64
CA LEU A 141 16.14 -43.09 -2.58
C LEU A 141 16.94 -43.12 -1.27
N LEU A 142 17.06 -41.98 -0.59
CA LEU A 142 17.84 -41.87 0.66
C LEU A 142 16.97 -42.11 1.90
N LEU A 143 15.68 -41.75 1.86
CA LEU A 143 14.73 -41.87 2.97
C LEU A 143 13.82 -43.10 2.88
N GLY A 144 13.76 -43.76 1.72
CA GLY A 144 13.05 -45.03 1.50
C GLY A 144 13.99 -46.22 1.57
#